data_AF-A0A2U1ATI7-F1
#
_entry.id   AF-A0A2U1ATI7-F1
#
_cell.length_a   1.000
_cell.length_b   1.000
_cell.length_c   1.000
_cell.angle_alpha   90.00
_cell.angle_beta   90.00
_cell.angle_gamma   90.00
#
_symmetry.space_group_name_H-M   'P 1'
#
loop_
_entity.id
_entity.type
_entity.pdbx_description
1 polymer ?
#
loop_
_entity_poly.entity_id
_entity_poly.type
_entity_poly.pdbx_seq_one_letter_code
_entity_poly.pdbx_strand_id
1 'polypeptide(L)'
;MKEDLFENTTGISSEEALTVIESFFKKELPQFELTEKVANHSAYFTVTFRKDDIEIILSSGRLRFEHSFKINGKEYPLRQFDSRMDNVLVTSEKNIRFTLDAIKRFLS
;
A
#
# COMPACT_ATOMS: atom_id res chain seq x y z
N MET A 1 6.10 26.31 -5.66
CA MET A 1 5.11 25.64 -4.80
C MET A 1 5.72 24.30 -4.39
N LYS A 2 5.92 24.04 -3.10
CA LYS A 2 6.21 22.67 -2.66
C LYS A 2 4.91 21.90 -2.81
N GLU A 3 4.84 20.97 -3.74
CA GLU A 3 3.73 20.01 -3.76
C GLU A 3 3.79 19.24 -2.45
N ASP A 4 2.70 19.23 -1.69
CA ASP A 4 2.60 18.37 -0.53
C ASP A 4 2.64 16.93 -1.01
N LEU A 5 3.76 16.28 -0.69
CA LEU A 5 4.12 14.91 -1.09
C LEU A 5 3.11 13.87 -0.54
N PHE A 6 2.37 14.23 0.51
CA PHE A 6 1.43 13.37 1.22
C PHE A 6 0.07 14.06 1.35
N GLU A 7 -0.99 13.27 1.44
CA GLU A 7 -2.34 13.74 1.79
C GLU A 7 -2.81 13.03 3.06
N ASN A 8 -2.80 13.77 4.17
CA ASN A 8 -3.08 13.27 5.52
C ASN A 8 -4.31 13.92 6.18
N THR A 9 -5.08 14.69 5.42
CA THR A 9 -6.30 15.36 5.91
C THR A 9 -7.56 14.72 5.35
N THR A 10 -7.50 14.19 4.13
CA THR A 10 -8.63 13.58 3.44
C THR A 10 -8.32 12.14 3.06
N GLY A 11 -9.18 11.21 3.49
CA GLY A 11 -9.12 9.81 3.08
C GLY A 11 -10.06 9.51 1.91
N ILE A 12 -9.79 8.44 1.19
CA ILE A 12 -10.65 7.90 0.12
C ILE A 12 -11.40 6.66 0.61
N SER A 13 -12.43 6.24 -0.14
CA SER A 13 -13.18 5.03 0.17
C SER A 13 -12.33 3.76 -0.02
N SER A 14 -12.77 2.65 0.57
CA SER A 14 -12.13 1.35 0.37
C SER A 14 -12.18 0.92 -1.10
N GLU A 15 -13.27 1.18 -1.81
CA GLU A 15 -13.43 0.87 -3.24
C GLU A 15 -12.43 1.62 -4.13
N GLU A 16 -12.28 2.94 -3.90
CA GLU A 16 -11.30 3.76 -4.62
C GLU A 16 -9.86 3.29 -4.33
N ALA A 17 -9.53 3.05 -3.06
CA ALA A 17 -8.21 2.57 -2.66
C ALA A 17 -7.87 1.24 -3.32
N LEU A 18 -8.78 0.27 -3.30
CA LEU A 18 -8.62 -1.04 -3.92
C LEU A 18 -8.44 -0.92 -5.43
N THR A 19 -9.21 -0.05 -6.08
CA THR A 19 -9.09 0.20 -7.52
C THR A 19 -7.69 0.70 -7.88
N VAL A 20 -7.14 1.64 -7.10
CA VAL A 20 -5.78 2.17 -7.31
C VAL A 20 -4.73 1.07 -7.10
N ILE A 21 -4.83 0.33 -6.00
CA ILE A 21 -3.87 -0.73 -5.64
C ILE A 21 -3.87 -1.84 -6.71
N GLU A 22 -5.03 -2.39 -7.04
CA GLU A 22 -5.13 -3.49 -8.01
C GLU A 22 -4.69 -3.07 -9.41
N SER A 23 -5.04 -1.85 -9.83
CA SER A 23 -4.59 -1.32 -11.12
C SER A 23 -3.07 -1.18 -11.18
N PHE A 24 -2.44 -0.75 -10.09
CA PHE A 24 -0.98 -0.66 -10.01
C PHE A 24 -0.34 -2.05 -10.11
N PHE A 25 -0.78 -3.01 -9.30
CA PHE A 25 -0.21 -4.36 -9.34
C PHE A 25 -0.38 -5.01 -10.71
N LYS A 26 -1.55 -4.90 -11.33
CA LYS A 26 -1.80 -5.43 -12.68
C LYS A 26 -0.86 -4.84 -13.74
N LYS A 27 -0.49 -3.57 -13.62
CA LYS A 27 0.29 -2.86 -14.63
C LYS A 27 1.79 -2.90 -14.37
N GLU A 28 2.19 -2.66 -13.13
CA GLU A 28 3.57 -2.35 -12.76
C GLU A 28 4.27 -3.52 -12.03
N LEU A 29 3.50 -4.42 -11.42
CA LEU A 29 3.99 -5.61 -10.71
C LEU A 29 3.17 -6.87 -11.05
N PRO A 30 2.95 -7.19 -12.35
CA PRO A 30 2.02 -8.25 -12.78
C PRO A 30 2.39 -9.66 -12.29
N GLN A 31 3.63 -9.85 -11.83
CA GLN A 31 4.11 -11.10 -11.24
C GLN A 31 3.55 -11.38 -9.84
N PHE A 32 2.94 -10.39 -9.17
CA PHE A 32 2.33 -10.57 -7.85
C PHE A 32 0.86 -10.92 -7.99
N GLU A 33 0.45 -12.02 -7.36
CA GLU A 33 -0.93 -12.49 -7.36
C GLU A 33 -1.69 -12.00 -6.15
N LEU A 34 -2.93 -11.57 -6.34
CA LEU A 34 -3.84 -11.24 -5.25
C LEU A 34 -4.29 -12.55 -4.57
N THR A 35 -3.94 -12.72 -3.30
CA THR A 35 -4.24 -13.94 -2.52
C THR A 35 -5.30 -13.72 -1.45
N GLU A 36 -5.49 -12.48 -1.01
CA GLU A 36 -6.52 -12.12 -0.04
C GLU A 36 -7.07 -10.73 -0.34
N LYS A 37 -8.39 -10.58 -0.24
CA LYS A 37 -9.09 -9.30 -0.34
C LYS A 37 -10.27 -9.30 0.63
N VAL A 38 -10.13 -8.50 1.69
CA VAL A 38 -11.19 -8.23 2.66
C VAL A 38 -11.55 -6.76 2.55
N ALA A 39 -12.82 -6.47 2.30
CA ALA A 39 -13.32 -5.11 2.26
C ALA A 39 -14.72 -5.08 2.86
N ASN A 40 -15.05 -4.00 3.57
CA ASN A 40 -16.43 -3.76 4.01
C ASN A 40 -16.91 -2.41 3.45
N HIS A 41 -18.21 -2.13 3.61
CA HIS A 41 -18.81 -0.86 3.16
C HIS A 41 -18.31 0.38 3.91
N SER A 42 -17.42 0.22 4.88
CA SER A 42 -16.72 1.30 5.57
C SER A 42 -15.29 1.45 5.01
N ALA A 43 -14.53 2.44 5.47
CA ALA A 43 -13.16 2.71 5.01
C ALA A 43 -12.11 1.65 5.43
N TYR A 44 -12.53 0.41 5.68
CA TYR A 44 -11.64 -0.69 6.04
C TYR A 44 -11.45 -1.64 4.86
N PHE A 45 -10.20 -1.98 4.62
CA PHE A 45 -9.83 -3.04 3.71
C PHE A 45 -8.53 -3.70 4.16
N THR A 46 -8.27 -4.88 3.63
CA THR A 46 -6.97 -5.55 3.66
C THR A 46 -6.83 -6.30 2.36
N VAL A 47 -5.70 -6.10 1.67
CA VAL A 47 -5.33 -6.86 0.48
C VAL A 47 -3.93 -7.42 0.63
N THR A 48 -3.78 -8.67 0.19
CA THR A 48 -2.51 -9.39 0.26
C THR A 48 -2.10 -9.83 -1.14
N PHE A 49 -0.94 -9.38 -1.58
CA PHE A 49 -0.30 -9.79 -2.81
C PHE A 49 0.92 -10.66 -2.51
N ARG A 50 1.11 -11.74 -3.27
CA ARG A 50 2.24 -12.66 -3.09
C ARG A 50 2.95 -12.96 -4.40
N LYS A 51 4.26 -13.16 -4.30
CA LYS A 51 5.12 -13.70 -5.36
C LYS A 51 6.27 -14.44 -4.70
N ASP A 52 6.43 -15.73 -5.00
CA ASP A 52 7.48 -16.56 -4.41
C ASP A 52 7.48 -16.49 -2.87
N ASP A 53 8.56 -16.01 -2.26
CA ASP A 53 8.75 -15.80 -0.82
C ASP A 53 8.37 -14.39 -0.34
N ILE A 54 7.84 -13.54 -1.22
CA ILE A 54 7.48 -12.15 -0.95
C ILE A 54 5.98 -12.03 -0.71
N GLU A 55 5.62 -11.35 0.38
CA GLU A 55 4.25 -11.01 0.73
C GLU A 55 4.11 -9.51 1.00
N ILE A 56 3.09 -8.90 0.39
CA ILE A 56 2.78 -7.47 0.52
C ILE A 56 1.34 -7.35 1.00
N ILE A 57 1.17 -6.79 2.20
CA ILE A 57 -0.13 -6.56 2.81
C ILE A 57 -0.35 -5.05 2.86
N LEU A 58 -1.47 -4.59 2.32
CA LEU A 58 -1.92 -3.20 2.42
C LEU A 58 -3.29 -3.19 3.08
N SER A 59 -3.46 -2.39 4.12
CA SER A 59 -4.69 -2.34 4.90
C SER A 59 -5.08 -0.91 5.26
N SER A 60 -6.35 -0.74 5.58
CA SER A 60 -6.88 0.50 6.12
C SER A 60 -7.75 0.21 7.34
N GLY A 61 -7.56 1.00 8.40
CA GLY A 61 -8.35 0.96 9.62
C GLY A 61 -8.65 2.35 10.15
N ARG A 62 -9.93 2.73 10.28
CA ARG A 62 -10.33 4.10 10.72
C ARG A 62 -9.62 5.21 9.93
N LEU A 63 -9.54 5.06 8.60
CA LEU A 63 -8.82 5.94 7.66
C LEU A 63 -7.28 5.94 7.79
N ARG A 64 -6.68 5.21 8.74
CA ARG A 64 -5.23 5.02 8.78
C ARG A 64 -4.82 4.02 7.70
N PHE A 65 -3.76 4.35 6.97
CA PHE A 65 -3.17 3.46 5.99
C PHE A 65 -2.00 2.69 6.61
N GLU A 66 -2.04 1.37 6.49
CA GLU A 66 -1.05 0.46 7.05
C GLU A 66 -0.51 -0.45 5.94
N HIS A 67 0.74 -0.86 6.09
CA HIS A 67 1.40 -1.73 5.14
C HIS A 67 2.36 -2.66 5.88
N SER A 68 2.47 -3.88 5.40
CA SER A 68 3.46 -4.86 5.85
C SER A 68 4.10 -5.48 4.62
N PHE A 69 5.42 -5.52 4.61
CA PHE A 69 6.20 -6.13 3.54
C PHE A 69 7.07 -7.23 4.15
N LYS A 70 6.95 -8.45 3.62
CA LYS A 70 7.66 -9.62 4.15
C LYS A 70 8.42 -10.35 3.05
N ILE A 71 9.61 -10.86 3.40
CA ILE A 71 10.42 -11.75 2.57
C ILE A 71 10.78 -12.97 3.41
N ASN A 72 10.55 -14.18 2.90
CA ASN A 72 10.75 -15.43 3.65
C ASN A 72 10.04 -15.42 5.01
N GLY A 73 8.84 -14.85 5.07
CA GLY A 73 8.04 -14.72 6.29
C GLY A 73 8.56 -13.71 7.32
N LYS A 74 9.70 -13.06 7.09
CA LYS A 74 10.25 -12.01 7.95
C LYS A 74 9.78 -10.65 7.48
N GLU A 75 9.37 -9.80 8.41
CA GLU A 75 8.96 -8.42 8.13
C GLU A 75 10.17 -7.51 7.86
N TYR A 76 10.06 -6.71 6.80
CA TYR A 76 11.04 -5.71 6.38
C TYR A 76 10.35 -4.34 6.35
N PRO A 77 10.65 -3.45 7.32
CA PRO A 77 10.00 -2.16 7.40
C PRO A 77 10.43 -1.25 6.24
N LEU A 78 9.49 -0.82 5.39
CA LEU A 78 9.79 0.07 4.25
C LEU A 78 10.44 1.40 4.68
N ARG A 79 10.17 1.87 5.91
CA ARG A 79 10.81 3.07 6.49
C ARG A 79 12.33 2.99 6.60
N GLN A 80 12.90 1.79 6.68
CA GLN A 80 14.36 1.61 6.69
C GLN A 80 14.97 1.92 5.31
N PHE A 81 14.19 1.75 4.25
CA PHE A 81 14.59 2.06 2.88
C PHE A 81 14.24 3.49 2.48
N ASP A 82 13.05 3.96 2.87
CA ASP A 82 12.57 5.31 2.60
C ASP A 82 11.95 5.91 3.87
N SER A 83 12.73 6.72 4.59
CA SER A 83 12.31 7.35 5.86
C SER A 83 11.06 8.21 5.74
N ARG A 84 10.69 8.64 4.51
CA ARG A 84 9.48 9.42 4.30
C ARG A 84 8.21 8.59 4.51
N MET A 85 8.30 7.26 4.52
CA MET A 85 7.20 6.34 4.85
C MET A 85 6.61 6.61 6.25
N ASP A 86 7.38 7.18 7.19
CA ASP A 86 6.88 7.55 8.52
C ASP A 86 5.80 8.67 8.46
N ASN A 87 5.68 9.37 7.33
CA ASN A 87 4.69 10.43 7.12
C ASN A 87 3.43 9.97 6.37
N VAL A 88 3.36 8.69 5.99
CA VAL A 88 2.19 8.11 5.32
C VAL A 88 1.19 7.68 6.40
N LEU A 89 0.15 8.48 6.62
CA LEU A 89 -0.78 8.27 7.74
C LEU A 89 -2.17 7.88 7.28
N VAL A 90 -2.71 8.58 6.28
CA VAL A 90 -4.10 8.43 5.84
C VAL A 90 -4.19 7.59 4.57
N THR A 91 -5.26 6.82 4.47
CA THR A 91 -5.66 6.11 3.25
C THR A 91 -6.13 7.12 2.21
N SER A 92 -5.19 7.70 1.46
CA SER A 92 -5.42 8.62 0.36
C SER A 92 -4.73 8.12 -0.90
N GLU A 93 -5.20 8.53 -2.09
CA GLU A 93 -4.60 8.08 -3.35
C GLU A 93 -3.10 8.42 -3.42
N LYS A 94 -2.70 9.63 -3.00
CA LYS A 94 -1.29 10.05 -2.97
C LYS A 94 -0.44 9.13 -2.10
N ASN A 95 -0.91 8.84 -0.89
CA ASN A 95 -0.22 8.00 0.08
C ASN A 95 -0.11 6.55 -0.38
N ILE A 96 -1.17 6.02 -0.99
CA ILE A 96 -1.20 4.70 -1.61
C ILE A 96 -0.16 4.64 -2.74
N ARG A 97 -0.20 5.58 -3.68
CA ARG A 97 0.76 5.63 -4.81
C ARG A 97 2.20 5.75 -4.33
N PHE A 98 2.47 6.62 -3.36
CA PHE A 98 3.80 6.76 -2.78
C PHE A 98 4.31 5.44 -2.18
N THR A 99 3.46 4.73 -1.44
CA THR A 99 3.79 3.44 -0.83
C THR A 99 4.05 2.37 -1.89
N LEU A 100 3.21 2.29 -2.92
CA LEU A 100 3.36 1.36 -4.03
C LEU A 100 4.64 1.62 -4.84
N ASP A 101 4.99 2.88 -5.06
CA ASP A 101 6.25 3.26 -5.70
C ASP A 101 7.46 2.91 -4.82
N ALA A 102 7.37 3.09 -3.51
CA ALA A 102 8.43 2.69 -2.58
C ALA A 102 8.65 1.17 -2.61
N ILE A 103 7.57 0.38 -2.62
CA ILE A 103 7.59 -1.07 -2.80
C ILE A 103 8.25 -1.45 -4.12
N LYS A 104 7.82 -0.86 -5.24
CA LYS A 104 8.38 -1.14 -6.55
C LYS A 104 9.88 -0.83 -6.62
N ARG A 105 10.31 0.31 -6.07
CA ARG A 105 11.73 0.68 -5.97
C ARG A 105 12.53 -0.29 -5.12
N PHE A 106 11.95 -0.82 -4.04
CA PHE A 106 12.61 -1.79 -3.18
C PHE A 106 12.79 -3.16 -3.86
N LEU A 107 11.85 -3.53 -4.74
CA LEU A 107 11.85 -4.80 -5.47
C LEU A 107 12.68 -4.80 -6.77
N SER A 108 13.15 -3.63 -7.22
CA SER A 108 13.94 -3.46 -8.45
C SER A 108 15.43 -3.47 -8.15
#